data_AF-A0A8H2VKM5-F1
#
_entry.id   AF-A0A8H2VKM5-F1
#
_cell.length_a   1.000
_cell.length_b   1.000
_cell.length_c   1.000
_cell.angle_alpha   90.00
_cell.angle_beta   90.00
_cell.angle_gamma   90.00
#
_symmetry.space_group_name_H-M   'P 1'
#
loop_
_entity.id
_entity.type
_entity.pdbx_description
1 polymer ?
#
loop_
_entity_poly.entity_id
_entity_poly.type
_entity_poly.pdbx_seq_one_letter_code
_entity_poly.pdbx_strand_id
1 'polypeptide(L)'
;MKNSILFLLVSILSTIVTAADTSGTSGKIQFSGVGYDFTYKPISKINNNDKNCSCEISDKEEWFTGTNAPFSEYLAVHIRGPIKLSKFAYYTSHHFSIDDNSSTNWNRSALFDNTKDFVVMDNITFLGHQGKDSNCLGKALTYVGEDAITPQKTNTAPSKYMQDLSNVEYIMYSNISCPKSSVNGGCGVYRSGIPAFYGFGGVTKMFLFEFSMPNDLEGSNHTSYYNAPNIWLSSDSQPRVTSESDYQGYCSCVFQGCGEIQVFSANATKMNSSIATLQGLNGTSSDNFYSMFSNMYGHGSFDRPINTTATGGILFDSEGNIVTFISSDITFDEELTASSINAILANIPELGATKQLKAGVKSAPTSTASRNSANLTPSKVNDWMYIFTIATTLLHYIMW
;
A
#
# COMPACT_ATOMS: atom_id res chain seq x y z
N MET A 1 -53.22 -53.67 2.18
CA MET A 1 -52.36 -52.93 3.14
C MET A 1 -50.93 -52.94 2.62
N LYS A 2 -50.34 -51.74 2.49
CA LYS A 2 -48.92 -51.40 2.27
C LYS A 2 -48.27 -51.75 0.92
N ASN A 3 -48.29 -50.76 0.02
CA ASN A 3 -47.30 -50.57 -1.05
C ASN A 3 -45.97 -50.13 -0.42
N SER A 4 -44.88 -50.84 -0.72
CA SER A 4 -43.51 -50.38 -0.42
C SER A 4 -42.98 -49.61 -1.62
N ILE A 5 -42.78 -48.30 -1.43
CA ILE A 5 -42.04 -47.42 -2.34
C ILE A 5 -40.58 -47.46 -1.91
N LEU A 6 -39.72 -47.98 -2.78
CA LEU A 6 -38.27 -47.98 -2.64
C LEU A 6 -37.76 -46.58 -3.00
N PHE A 7 -37.41 -45.78 -1.99
CA PHE A 7 -36.70 -44.51 -2.20
C PHE A 7 -35.22 -44.78 -2.43
N LEU A 8 -34.74 -44.56 -3.65
CA LEU A 8 -33.30 -44.40 -3.94
C LEU A 8 -32.84 -43.07 -3.34
N LEU A 9 -32.03 -43.13 -2.28
CA LEU A 9 -31.22 -42.00 -1.82
C LEU A 9 -30.04 -41.84 -2.78
N VAL A 10 -30.14 -40.90 -3.71
CA VAL A 10 -28.98 -40.38 -4.45
C VAL A 10 -28.28 -39.38 -3.52
N SER A 11 -27.23 -39.83 -2.85
CA SER A 11 -26.31 -38.94 -2.15
C SER A 11 -25.51 -38.15 -3.19
N ILE A 12 -25.88 -36.89 -3.41
CA ILE A 12 -25.07 -35.93 -4.16
C ILE A 12 -23.82 -35.68 -3.33
N LEU A 13 -22.74 -36.37 -3.69
CA LEU A 13 -21.40 -36.12 -3.18
C LEU A 13 -20.99 -34.75 -3.72
N SER A 14 -21.15 -33.69 -2.92
CA SER A 14 -20.59 -32.39 -3.23
C SER A 14 -19.08 -32.54 -3.31
N THR A 15 -18.54 -32.55 -4.52
CA THR A 15 -17.11 -32.46 -4.74
C THR A 15 -16.64 -31.15 -4.13
N ILE A 16 -15.87 -31.23 -3.05
CA ILE A 16 -15.07 -30.12 -2.56
C ILE A 16 -14.09 -29.82 -3.69
N VAL A 17 -14.38 -28.80 -4.49
CA VAL A 17 -13.40 -28.22 -5.40
C VAL A 17 -12.36 -27.59 -4.50
N THR A 18 -11.21 -28.25 -4.38
CA THR A 18 -10.00 -27.59 -3.92
C THR A 18 -9.72 -26.49 -4.93
N ALA A 19 -9.93 -25.22 -4.55
CA ALA A 19 -9.60 -24.08 -5.38
C ALA A 19 -8.11 -24.17 -5.74
N ALA A 20 -7.84 -24.41 -7.03
CA ALA A 20 -6.48 -24.46 -7.54
C ALA A 20 -5.90 -23.05 -7.62
N ASP A 21 -4.58 -22.91 -7.50
CA ASP A 21 -3.88 -21.67 -7.84
C ASP A 21 -4.07 -21.37 -9.33
N THR A 22 -4.98 -20.45 -9.66
CA THR A 22 -5.26 -20.02 -11.04
C THR A 22 -4.40 -18.82 -11.41
N SER A 23 -4.12 -18.63 -12.71
CA SER A 23 -3.35 -17.48 -13.20
C SER A 23 -3.91 -16.85 -14.47
N GLY A 24 -3.65 -15.56 -14.69
CA GLY A 24 -4.00 -14.88 -15.94
C GLY A 24 -3.44 -13.47 -16.10
N THR A 25 -3.56 -12.90 -17.30
CA THR A 25 -3.16 -11.52 -17.63
C THR A 25 -4.15 -10.46 -17.15
N SER A 26 -5.41 -10.85 -16.92
CA SER A 26 -6.48 -10.04 -16.33
C SER A 26 -7.15 -10.85 -15.23
N GLY A 27 -7.58 -10.20 -14.15
CA GLY A 27 -8.16 -10.87 -13.00
C GLY A 27 -8.06 -10.07 -11.71
N LYS A 28 -8.45 -10.68 -10.60
CA LYS A 28 -8.35 -10.10 -9.26
C LYS A 28 -7.93 -11.12 -8.20
N ILE A 29 -7.22 -10.66 -7.18
CA ILE A 29 -6.87 -11.40 -5.97
C ILE A 29 -7.45 -10.63 -4.79
N GLN A 30 -8.36 -11.26 -4.05
CA GLN A 30 -9.07 -10.61 -2.94
C GLN A 30 -8.59 -11.05 -1.56
N PHE A 31 -8.44 -10.06 -0.67
CA PHE A 31 -8.33 -10.22 0.77
C PHE A 31 -9.59 -9.65 1.43
N SER A 32 -9.98 -10.20 2.56
CA SER A 32 -11.20 -9.82 3.28
C SER A 32 -11.00 -9.96 4.78
N GLY A 33 -11.79 -9.22 5.57
CA GLY A 33 -11.58 -9.11 7.00
C GLY A 33 -10.28 -8.37 7.36
N VAL A 34 -9.81 -7.48 6.47
CA VAL A 34 -8.63 -6.65 6.74
C VAL A 34 -9.01 -5.54 7.71
N GLY A 35 -8.24 -5.44 8.78
CA GLY A 35 -8.51 -4.51 9.88
C GLY A 35 -8.50 -5.25 11.20
N TYR A 36 -7.73 -4.73 12.14
CA TYR A 36 -7.63 -5.27 13.48
C TYR A 36 -7.18 -4.18 14.45
N ASP A 37 -7.49 -4.38 15.73
CA ASP A 37 -7.07 -3.47 16.79
C ASP A 37 -5.72 -3.91 17.32
N PHE A 38 -4.78 -2.97 17.39
CA PHE A 38 -3.43 -3.26 17.86
C PHE A 38 -2.74 -2.05 18.47
N THR A 39 -1.70 -2.36 19.26
CA THR A 39 -0.75 -1.37 19.74
C THR A 39 0.61 -1.51 19.11
N TYR A 40 1.20 -0.36 18.76
CA TYR A 40 2.57 -0.29 18.33
C TYR A 40 3.32 0.78 19.12
N LYS A 41 4.65 0.69 19.17
CA LYS A 41 5.48 1.71 19.79
C LYS A 41 6.08 2.58 18.69
N PRO A 42 5.62 3.83 18.52
CA PRO A 42 6.18 4.72 17.51
C PRO A 42 7.63 5.03 17.83
N ILE A 43 8.37 5.45 16.81
CA ILE A 43 9.74 5.91 16.99
C ILE A 43 9.71 7.25 17.72
N SER A 44 10.41 7.32 18.85
CA SER A 44 10.43 8.49 19.72
C SER A 44 11.58 9.44 19.39
N LYS A 45 12.69 8.89 18.88
CA LYS A 45 13.90 9.67 18.59
C LYS A 45 14.78 8.96 17.57
N ILE A 46 15.42 9.77 16.72
CA ILE A 46 16.43 9.32 15.75
C ILE A 46 17.67 10.19 15.90
N ASN A 47 18.83 9.55 15.97
CA ASN A 47 20.13 10.17 15.79
C ASN A 47 20.73 9.63 14.48
N ASN A 48 20.90 10.52 13.49
CA ASN A 48 21.45 10.18 12.18
C ASN A 48 22.94 10.54 12.03
N ASN A 49 23.69 10.63 13.13
CA ASN A 49 25.14 10.85 13.11
C ASN A 49 25.88 9.58 12.65
N ASP A 50 26.72 9.71 11.63
CA ASP A 50 27.43 8.60 10.96
C ASP A 50 28.25 7.72 11.91
N LYS A 51 28.75 8.27 13.03
CA LYS A 51 29.55 7.51 14.02
C LYS A 51 28.75 6.93 15.18
N ASN A 52 27.60 7.51 15.51
CA ASN A 52 26.81 7.21 16.73
C ASN A 52 25.30 7.19 16.42
N CYS A 53 24.91 6.62 15.29
CA CYS A 53 23.50 6.59 14.91
C CYS A 53 22.71 5.70 15.88
N SER A 54 21.46 6.07 16.11
CA SER A 54 20.54 5.31 16.95
C SER A 54 19.10 5.63 16.56
N CYS A 55 18.18 4.70 16.84
CA CYS A 55 16.80 5.06 17.05
C CYS A 55 16.28 4.53 18.38
N GLU A 56 15.28 5.19 18.91
CA GLU A 56 14.63 4.85 20.17
C GLU A 56 13.14 4.70 19.87
N ILE A 57 12.52 3.63 20.38
CA ILE A 57 11.07 3.46 20.36
C ILE A 57 10.46 4.16 21.59
N SER A 58 9.19 4.55 21.49
CA SER A 58 8.45 5.14 22.59
C SER A 58 8.12 4.09 23.65
N ASP A 59 8.21 4.47 24.93
CA ASP A 59 7.66 3.67 26.03
C ASP A 59 6.12 3.69 26.03
N LYS A 60 5.52 4.68 25.37
CA LYS A 60 4.07 4.78 25.17
C LYS A 60 3.66 4.06 23.91
N GLU A 61 2.67 3.19 24.06
CA GLU A 61 1.99 2.52 22.95
C GLU A 61 0.98 3.45 22.29
N GLU A 62 0.92 3.42 20.96
CA GLU A 62 -0.13 4.02 20.14
C GLU A 62 -1.04 2.93 19.57
N TRP A 63 -2.30 3.29 19.35
CA TRP A 63 -3.32 2.38 18.86
C TRP A 63 -3.64 2.69 17.40
N PHE A 64 -3.80 1.63 16.60
CA PHE A 64 -4.60 1.69 15.39
C PHE A 64 -5.79 0.75 15.53
N THR A 65 -6.90 1.13 14.91
CA THR A 65 -8.19 0.44 15.02
C THR A 65 -9.00 0.65 13.76
N GLY A 66 -9.92 -0.27 13.51
CA GLY A 66 -10.95 -0.13 12.49
C GLY A 66 -10.59 -0.77 11.15
N THR A 67 -11.49 -0.57 10.20
CA THR A 67 -11.43 -1.16 8.86
C THR A 67 -10.11 -0.82 8.17
N ASN A 68 -9.54 -1.82 7.50
CA ASN A 68 -8.27 -1.74 6.78
C ASN A 68 -7.04 -1.40 7.64
N ALA A 69 -7.16 -1.20 8.96
CA ALA A 69 -6.00 -0.88 9.80
C ALA A 69 -4.95 -2.02 9.75
N PRO A 70 -3.63 -1.69 9.69
CA PRO A 70 -3.03 -0.35 9.73
C PRO A 70 -3.05 0.41 8.39
N PHE A 71 -3.47 -0.23 7.30
CA PHE A 71 -3.44 0.35 5.96
C PHE A 71 -4.43 1.48 5.72
N SER A 72 -5.34 1.78 6.65
CA SER A 72 -6.17 3.00 6.64
C SER A 72 -5.35 4.28 6.85
N GLU A 73 -4.12 4.17 7.37
CA GLU A 73 -3.17 5.28 7.50
C GLU A 73 -2.56 5.73 6.15
N TYR A 74 -1.61 6.66 6.18
CA TYR A 74 -0.89 7.12 5.00
C TYR A 74 0.11 6.08 4.52
N LEU A 75 0.03 5.74 3.24
CA LEU A 75 0.90 4.77 2.59
C LEU A 75 1.86 5.45 1.60
N ALA A 76 3.12 5.07 1.63
CA ALA A 76 4.07 5.37 0.56
C ALA A 76 4.01 4.27 -0.49
N VAL A 77 4.15 4.64 -1.76
CA VAL A 77 4.18 3.68 -2.86
C VAL A 77 5.62 3.45 -3.27
N HIS A 78 6.05 2.21 -3.22
CA HIS A 78 7.41 1.82 -3.58
C HIS A 78 7.42 1.10 -4.92
N ILE A 79 8.44 1.39 -5.71
CA ILE A 79 8.65 0.82 -7.03
C ILE A 79 10.07 0.29 -7.10
N ARG A 80 10.22 -0.99 -7.48
CA ARG A 80 11.50 -1.62 -7.80
C ARG A 80 11.51 -2.15 -9.22
N GLY A 81 12.58 -1.87 -9.95
CA GLY A 81 12.80 -2.35 -11.31
C GLY A 81 13.20 -3.82 -11.43
N PRO A 82 13.12 -4.40 -12.65
CA PRO A 82 12.78 -3.73 -13.92
C PRO A 82 11.26 -3.56 -14.11
N ILE A 83 10.79 -2.32 -14.04
CA ILE A 83 9.40 -1.92 -14.19
C ILE A 83 9.31 -0.55 -14.85
N LYS A 84 8.52 -0.42 -15.92
CA LYS A 84 8.15 0.86 -16.56
C LYS A 84 6.75 1.29 -16.13
N LEU A 85 6.69 2.28 -15.26
CA LEU A 85 5.50 3.00 -14.84
C LEU A 85 5.18 4.10 -15.86
N SER A 86 4.09 3.89 -16.59
CA SER A 86 3.52 4.84 -17.54
C SER A 86 2.61 5.85 -16.85
N LYS A 87 1.74 5.37 -15.96
CA LYS A 87 0.82 6.20 -15.19
C LYS A 87 0.65 5.69 -13.78
N PHE A 88 0.40 6.63 -12.88
CA PHE A 88 -0.07 6.36 -11.53
C PHE A 88 -1.20 7.32 -11.18
N ALA A 89 -2.22 6.83 -10.49
CA ALA A 89 -3.20 7.71 -9.87
C ALA A 89 -3.65 7.15 -8.52
N TYR A 90 -4.02 8.06 -7.63
CA TYR A 90 -4.57 7.73 -6.33
C TYR A 90 -5.94 8.37 -6.19
N TYR A 91 -6.89 7.57 -5.70
CA TYR A 91 -8.29 7.95 -5.54
C TYR A 91 -8.75 7.72 -4.10
N THR A 92 -9.72 8.52 -3.70
CA THR A 92 -10.47 8.31 -2.46
C THR A 92 -11.96 8.26 -2.75
N SER A 93 -12.69 7.56 -1.89
CA SER A 93 -14.16 7.63 -1.84
C SER A 93 -14.57 7.78 -0.39
N HIS A 94 -15.67 8.50 -0.13
CA HIS A 94 -16.20 8.64 1.23
C HIS A 94 -16.69 7.29 1.77
N HIS A 95 -17.32 6.50 0.91
CA HIS A 95 -17.77 5.15 1.21
C HIS A 95 -17.92 4.36 -0.08
N PHE A 96 -17.32 3.18 -0.13
CA PHE A 96 -17.47 2.26 -1.25
C PHE A 96 -17.49 0.82 -0.73
N SER A 97 -18.50 0.07 -1.15
CA SER A 97 -18.58 -1.36 -0.94
C SER A 97 -18.60 -2.06 -2.29
N ILE A 98 -17.81 -3.14 -2.40
CA ILE A 98 -17.80 -3.99 -3.58
C ILE A 98 -19.21 -4.59 -3.75
N ASP A 99 -19.69 -4.63 -4.99
CA ASP A 99 -21.04 -5.07 -5.38
C ASP A 99 -22.19 -4.12 -4.97
N ASP A 100 -21.89 -2.95 -4.38
CA ASP A 100 -22.88 -1.89 -4.13
C ASP A 100 -22.71 -0.69 -5.07
N ASN A 101 -23.53 -0.63 -6.11
CA ASN A 101 -23.54 0.46 -7.09
C ASN A 101 -24.08 1.79 -6.55
N SER A 102 -24.67 1.81 -5.35
CA SER A 102 -25.12 3.04 -4.67
C SER A 102 -24.03 3.72 -3.84
N SER A 103 -22.84 3.11 -3.78
CA SER A 103 -21.63 3.66 -3.18
C SER A 103 -21.23 5.04 -3.73
N THR A 104 -20.39 5.75 -2.98
CA THR A 104 -19.87 7.05 -3.40
C THR A 104 -18.83 6.90 -4.51
N ASN A 105 -18.88 7.79 -5.49
CA ASN A 105 -17.89 7.86 -6.58
C ASN A 105 -16.47 8.12 -6.05
N TRP A 106 -15.50 7.70 -6.85
CA TRP A 106 -14.08 7.84 -6.58
C TRP A 106 -13.54 9.12 -7.17
N ASN A 107 -12.87 9.93 -6.36
CA ASN A 107 -12.24 11.18 -6.80
C ASN A 107 -10.73 11.04 -6.82
N ARG A 108 -10.12 11.39 -7.95
CA ARG A 108 -8.66 11.37 -8.10
C ARG A 108 -8.04 12.49 -7.28
N SER A 109 -7.03 12.16 -6.49
CA SER A 109 -6.31 13.09 -5.62
C SER A 109 -4.82 13.19 -5.96
N ALA A 110 -4.30 12.36 -6.88
CA ALA A 110 -2.96 12.48 -7.43
C ALA A 110 -2.90 11.84 -8.83
N LEU A 111 -2.03 12.37 -9.69
CA LEU A 111 -1.80 11.85 -11.04
C LEU A 111 -0.33 12.00 -11.45
N PHE A 112 0.28 10.90 -11.87
CA PHE A 112 1.48 10.88 -12.68
C PHE A 112 1.15 10.30 -14.04
N ASP A 113 1.53 11.00 -15.10
CA ASP A 113 1.33 10.54 -16.48
C ASP A 113 2.56 10.87 -17.33
N ASN A 114 3.28 9.81 -17.73
CA ASN A 114 4.49 9.86 -18.55
C ASN A 114 4.24 9.35 -19.98
N THR A 115 2.97 9.25 -20.38
CA THR A 115 2.57 8.79 -21.73
C THR A 115 2.40 9.93 -22.72
N LYS A 116 2.39 11.17 -22.24
CA LYS A 116 2.23 12.40 -23.02
C LYS A 116 3.60 12.99 -23.39
N ASP A 117 3.60 13.96 -24.31
CA ASP A 117 4.82 14.68 -24.72
C ASP A 117 5.50 15.42 -23.55
N PHE A 118 4.72 15.75 -22.51
CA PHE A 118 5.20 16.32 -21.26
C PHE A 118 4.72 15.46 -20.09
N VAL A 119 5.57 15.33 -19.08
CA VAL A 119 5.24 14.59 -17.86
C VAL A 119 4.24 15.40 -17.04
N VAL A 120 3.12 14.79 -16.66
CA VAL A 120 2.20 15.35 -15.67
C VAL A 120 2.59 14.82 -14.29
N MET A 121 2.75 15.73 -13.33
CA MET A 121 2.91 15.42 -11.91
C MET A 121 1.96 16.31 -11.11
N ASP A 122 0.87 15.72 -10.62
CA ASP A 122 -0.08 16.37 -9.74
C ASP A 122 -0.13 15.63 -8.40
N ASN A 123 0.13 16.37 -7.32
CA ASN A 123 0.23 15.87 -5.95
C ASN A 123 1.15 14.64 -5.76
N ILE A 124 2.34 14.65 -6.38
CA ILE A 124 3.31 13.55 -6.30
C ILE A 124 4.73 14.05 -6.07
N THR A 125 5.46 13.34 -5.22
CA THR A 125 6.88 13.52 -4.97
C THR A 125 7.63 12.21 -5.12
N PHE A 126 8.73 12.21 -5.89
CA PHE A 126 9.62 11.06 -6.06
C PHE A 126 10.85 11.18 -5.17
N LEU A 127 11.02 10.21 -4.29
CA LEU A 127 12.15 10.09 -3.38
C LEU A 127 12.84 8.73 -3.57
N GLY A 128 14.05 8.59 -3.03
CA GLY A 128 14.73 7.32 -2.94
C GLY A 128 15.80 7.35 -1.85
N HIS A 129 16.24 6.17 -1.41
CA HIS A 129 17.28 6.04 -0.39
C HIS A 129 18.68 6.22 -0.98
N GLN A 130 18.94 7.42 -1.50
CA GLN A 130 20.22 7.82 -2.10
C GLN A 130 20.86 9.03 -1.37
N GLY A 131 20.26 9.43 -0.26
CA GLY A 131 20.74 10.51 0.57
C GLY A 131 21.91 10.09 1.47
N LYS A 132 22.13 10.88 2.52
CA LYS A 132 23.24 10.68 3.47
C LYS A 132 23.20 9.27 4.06
N ASP A 133 24.31 8.56 3.98
CA ASP A 133 24.45 7.21 4.52
C ASP A 133 24.60 7.21 6.04
N SER A 134 24.10 6.16 6.69
CA SER A 134 24.17 5.96 8.13
C SER A 134 24.40 4.48 8.43
N ASN A 135 25.41 4.18 9.24
CA ASN A 135 25.83 2.81 9.53
C ASN A 135 24.76 1.90 10.17
N CYS A 136 23.68 2.47 10.72
CA CYS A 136 22.60 1.71 11.37
C CYS A 136 21.19 2.12 10.95
N LEU A 137 21.04 3.05 10.00
CA LEU A 137 19.74 3.47 9.45
C LEU A 137 19.74 3.42 7.91
N GLY A 138 20.84 2.99 7.31
CA GLY A 138 21.08 3.03 5.88
C GLY A 138 21.02 4.44 5.28
N LYS A 139 20.85 4.49 3.96
CA LYS A 139 20.80 5.75 3.21
C LYS A 139 19.50 6.50 3.48
N ALA A 140 19.61 7.82 3.66
CA ALA A 140 18.45 8.67 3.89
C ALA A 140 17.61 8.86 2.63
N LEU A 141 16.34 9.24 2.79
CA LEU A 141 15.55 9.76 1.67
C LEU A 141 16.17 11.05 1.12
N THR A 142 16.10 11.18 -0.19
CA THR A 142 16.41 12.39 -0.95
C THR A 142 15.54 12.38 -2.21
N TYR A 143 15.37 13.54 -2.86
CA TYR A 143 14.86 13.53 -4.24
C TYR A 143 15.82 12.76 -5.13
N VAL A 144 15.27 12.06 -6.11
CA VAL A 144 16.03 11.31 -7.11
C VAL A 144 15.84 11.94 -8.49
N GLY A 145 16.81 11.73 -9.37
CA GLY A 145 16.77 12.22 -10.74
C GLY A 145 15.92 11.34 -11.65
N GLU A 146 15.99 11.64 -12.94
CA GLU A 146 15.36 10.83 -14.00
C GLU A 146 15.85 9.37 -14.03
N ASP A 147 16.98 9.10 -13.40
CA ASP A 147 17.58 7.78 -13.21
C ASP A 147 17.15 7.06 -11.94
N ALA A 148 16.28 7.66 -11.12
CA ALA A 148 15.85 7.13 -9.82
C ALA A 148 17.01 6.80 -8.84
N ILE A 149 18.26 7.16 -9.15
CA ILE A 149 19.46 6.79 -8.39
C ILE A 149 20.29 8.02 -8.03
N THR A 150 20.44 8.98 -8.95
CA THR A 150 21.22 10.18 -8.71
C THR A 150 20.44 11.13 -7.79
N PRO A 151 21.00 11.52 -6.64
CA PRO A 151 20.36 12.48 -5.74
C PRO A 151 20.14 13.85 -6.42
N GLN A 152 18.96 14.44 -6.19
CA GLN A 152 18.58 15.75 -6.67
C GLN A 152 18.20 16.69 -5.52
N LYS A 153 18.13 17.99 -5.83
CA LYS A 153 17.67 19.03 -4.89
C LYS A 153 16.18 19.30 -4.97
N THR A 154 15.55 18.90 -6.07
CA THR A 154 14.15 19.17 -6.38
C THR A 154 13.46 17.92 -6.89
N ASN A 155 12.14 17.88 -6.79
CA ASN A 155 11.35 16.80 -7.32
C ASN A 155 11.55 16.67 -8.84
N THR A 156 11.82 15.47 -9.32
CA THR A 156 12.04 15.15 -10.73
C THR A 156 11.39 13.81 -11.01
N ALA A 157 10.67 13.71 -12.13
CA ALA A 157 10.06 12.47 -12.54
C ALA A 157 11.11 11.46 -13.01
N PRO A 158 11.06 10.19 -12.57
CA PRO A 158 11.83 9.11 -13.17
C PRO A 158 11.51 8.96 -14.67
N SER A 159 12.53 8.70 -15.47
CA SER A 159 12.36 8.47 -16.91
C SER A 159 11.78 7.09 -17.22
N LYS A 160 11.26 6.94 -18.44
CA LYS A 160 10.73 5.67 -18.97
C LYS A 160 11.80 4.61 -19.27
N TYR A 161 13.07 4.99 -19.38
CA TYR A 161 14.16 4.10 -19.80
C TYR A 161 14.93 3.46 -18.64
N MET A 162 14.95 4.13 -17.49
CA MET A 162 15.68 3.71 -16.27
C MET A 162 15.01 2.56 -15.52
N GLN A 163 13.88 2.16 -16.07
CA GLN A 163 12.91 1.22 -15.58
C GLN A 163 13.16 -0.19 -16.14
N ASP A 164 14.23 -0.39 -16.90
CA ASP A 164 14.67 -1.70 -17.42
C ASP A 164 15.70 -2.40 -16.52
N LEU A 165 16.20 -1.74 -15.46
CA LEU A 165 17.25 -2.27 -14.60
C LEU A 165 16.70 -2.88 -13.31
N SER A 166 17.28 -4.00 -12.89
CA SER A 166 17.01 -4.61 -11.59
C SER A 166 17.54 -3.76 -10.45
N ASN A 167 16.88 -3.84 -9.30
CA ASN A 167 17.34 -3.24 -8.03
C ASN A 167 17.42 -1.70 -8.02
N VAL A 168 16.84 -1.03 -9.01
CA VAL A 168 16.60 0.41 -8.98
C VAL A 168 15.28 0.65 -8.27
N GLU A 169 15.31 1.46 -7.21
CA GLU A 169 14.15 1.72 -6.36
C GLU A 169 13.88 3.21 -6.19
N TYR A 170 12.60 3.57 -6.22
CA TYR A 170 12.12 4.88 -5.82
C TYR A 170 10.77 4.75 -5.12
N ILE A 171 10.39 5.83 -4.44
CA ILE A 171 9.25 5.89 -3.55
C ILE A 171 8.45 7.14 -3.88
N MET A 172 7.14 6.97 -4.05
CA MET A 172 6.20 8.04 -4.32
C MET A 172 5.44 8.42 -3.05
N TYR A 173 5.43 9.72 -2.78
CA TYR A 173 4.64 10.38 -1.75
C TYR A 173 3.68 11.38 -2.39
N SER A 174 2.76 11.95 -1.61
CA SER A 174 2.06 13.17 -1.99
C SER A 174 3.03 14.36 -2.09
N ASN A 175 2.55 15.54 -2.51
CA ASN A 175 3.33 16.78 -2.43
C ASN A 175 3.12 17.54 -1.10
N ILE A 176 2.37 16.96 -0.15
CA ILE A 176 2.05 17.60 1.12
C ILE A 176 3.22 17.40 2.08
N SER A 177 3.93 18.49 2.38
CA SER A 177 5.10 18.45 3.27
C SER A 177 4.72 18.10 4.70
N CYS A 178 5.60 17.34 5.35
CA CYS A 178 5.49 17.03 6.76
C CYS A 178 5.66 18.26 7.64
N PRO A 179 4.91 18.35 8.77
CA PRO A 179 5.27 19.27 9.84
C PRO A 179 6.61 18.85 10.45
N LYS A 180 7.18 19.71 11.30
CA LYS A 180 8.41 19.40 12.03
C LYS A 180 8.32 18.05 12.73
N SER A 181 9.35 17.22 12.53
CA SER A 181 9.57 15.92 13.19
C SER A 181 9.25 15.99 14.68
N SER A 182 8.29 15.18 15.12
CA SER A 182 7.97 14.98 16.54
C SER A 182 7.10 13.72 16.70
N VAL A 183 7.15 13.10 17.88
CA VAL A 183 6.37 11.89 18.19
C VAL A 183 4.88 12.10 17.92
N ASN A 184 4.34 13.26 18.33
CA ASN A 184 2.92 13.57 18.16
C ASN A 184 2.61 14.30 16.83
N GLY A 185 3.62 14.52 15.99
CA GLY A 185 3.48 15.19 14.70
C GLY A 185 2.71 14.35 13.70
N GLY A 186 2.24 14.96 12.61
CA GLY A 186 1.48 14.22 11.59
C GLY A 186 2.32 13.21 10.80
N CYS A 187 3.63 13.42 10.66
CA CYS A 187 4.55 12.46 10.03
C CYS A 187 5.40 11.65 11.02
N GLY A 188 5.12 11.79 12.33
CA GLY A 188 5.93 11.19 13.39
C GLY A 188 7.37 11.70 13.41
N VAL A 189 8.27 10.84 13.89
CA VAL A 189 9.70 11.11 13.95
C VAL A 189 10.38 10.62 12.68
N TYR A 190 11.14 11.50 12.05
CA TYR A 190 11.94 11.21 10.86
C TYR A 190 13.35 11.81 10.97
N ARG A 191 14.27 11.33 10.14
CA ARG A 191 15.69 11.75 10.13
C ARG A 191 15.82 13.26 9.88
N SER A 192 16.76 13.91 10.56
CA SER A 192 17.02 15.34 10.32
C SER A 192 17.62 15.57 8.93
N GLY A 193 17.14 16.59 8.21
CA GLY A 193 17.72 17.05 6.95
C GLY A 193 17.26 16.32 5.68
N ILE A 194 16.24 15.45 5.77
CA ILE A 194 15.63 14.80 4.60
C ILE A 194 14.40 15.59 4.10
N PRO A 195 14.04 15.49 2.81
CA PRO A 195 12.67 15.75 2.37
C PRO A 195 11.70 14.79 3.07
N ALA A 196 10.57 15.30 3.54
CA ALA A 196 9.54 14.52 4.22
C ALA A 196 8.16 15.00 3.80
N PHE A 197 7.36 14.07 3.32
CA PHE A 197 6.01 14.30 2.81
C PHE A 197 5.06 13.23 3.38
N TYR A 198 3.77 13.54 3.43
CA TYR A 198 2.75 12.53 3.68
C TYR A 198 2.65 11.58 2.49
N GLY A 199 2.38 10.31 2.76
CA GLY A 199 1.95 9.35 1.75
C GLY A 199 0.51 9.63 1.29
N PHE A 200 -0.19 8.57 0.91
CA PHE A 200 -1.57 8.61 0.45
C PHE A 200 -2.49 7.94 1.49
N GLY A 201 -3.40 8.70 2.10
CA GLY A 201 -4.16 8.31 3.29
C GLY A 201 -5.58 7.80 3.03
N GLY A 202 -6.40 7.69 4.07
CA GLY A 202 -7.84 7.39 3.96
C GLY A 202 -8.19 5.90 4.07
N VAL A 203 -9.36 5.59 4.63
CA VAL A 203 -9.83 4.20 4.83
C VAL A 203 -10.20 3.55 3.51
N THR A 204 -10.96 4.27 2.68
CA THR A 204 -11.44 3.82 1.38
C THR A 204 -10.67 4.54 0.28
N LYS A 205 -9.80 3.80 -0.39
CA LYS A 205 -8.81 4.34 -1.32
C LYS A 205 -8.46 3.35 -2.42
N MET A 206 -7.93 3.87 -3.51
CA MET A 206 -7.50 3.06 -4.64
C MET A 206 -6.23 3.63 -5.25
N PHE A 207 -5.28 2.77 -5.56
CA PHE A 207 -4.04 3.10 -6.26
C PHE A 207 -4.08 2.41 -7.62
N LEU A 208 -4.03 3.18 -8.70
CA LEU A 208 -4.03 2.68 -10.08
C LEU A 208 -2.66 2.89 -10.71
N PHE A 209 -2.27 1.92 -11.52
CA PHE A 209 -1.00 1.83 -12.21
C PHE A 209 -1.23 1.38 -13.66
N GLU A 210 -0.53 2.04 -14.59
CA GLU A 210 -0.32 1.55 -15.94
C GLU A 210 1.18 1.26 -16.05
N PHE A 211 1.55 0.00 -16.25
CA PHE A 211 2.95 -0.42 -16.17
C PHE A 211 3.32 -1.62 -17.05
N SER A 212 4.61 -1.77 -17.34
CA SER A 212 5.19 -3.03 -17.83
C SER A 212 6.33 -3.47 -16.91
N MET A 213 6.64 -4.77 -16.89
CA MET A 213 7.72 -5.35 -16.08
C MET A 213 8.65 -6.15 -17.01
N PRO A 214 9.47 -5.48 -17.83
CA PRO A 214 10.35 -6.13 -18.80
C PRO A 214 11.43 -6.95 -18.11
N ASN A 215 12.14 -7.79 -18.87
CA ASN A 215 13.34 -8.43 -18.35
C ASN A 215 14.50 -7.43 -18.34
N ASP A 216 15.30 -7.46 -17.28
CA ASP A 216 16.58 -6.79 -17.24
C ASP A 216 17.59 -7.58 -18.10
N LEU A 217 17.91 -7.03 -19.27
CA LEU A 217 18.82 -7.62 -20.25
C LEU A 217 20.27 -7.16 -20.07
N GLU A 218 20.50 -6.12 -19.28
CA GLU A 218 21.83 -5.48 -19.13
C GLU A 218 22.45 -5.77 -17.76
N GLY A 219 21.63 -6.10 -16.76
CA GLY A 219 22.04 -6.43 -15.41
C GLY A 219 22.67 -7.81 -15.28
N SER A 220 23.49 -7.96 -14.23
CA SER A 220 24.06 -9.24 -13.82
C SER A 220 23.06 -10.05 -12.99
N ASN A 221 23.01 -11.37 -13.17
CA ASN A 221 22.25 -12.28 -12.29
C ASN A 221 22.77 -12.30 -10.84
N HIS A 222 23.92 -11.66 -10.57
CA HIS A 222 24.48 -11.45 -9.24
C HIS A 222 23.98 -10.15 -8.59
N THR A 223 23.20 -9.33 -9.28
CA THR A 223 22.52 -8.16 -8.68
C THR A 223 21.46 -8.64 -7.70
N SER A 224 21.39 -8.02 -6.52
CA SER A 224 20.30 -8.30 -5.56
C SER A 224 18.95 -8.01 -6.23
N TYR A 225 17.94 -8.85 -5.97
CA TYR A 225 16.62 -8.73 -6.62
C TYR A 225 16.66 -8.70 -8.16
N TYR A 226 17.64 -9.38 -8.78
CA TYR A 226 17.70 -9.51 -10.23
C TYR A 226 16.39 -10.03 -10.82
N ASN A 227 15.82 -9.29 -11.77
CA ASN A 227 14.55 -9.61 -12.44
C ASN A 227 13.37 -9.84 -11.48
N ALA A 228 13.38 -9.18 -10.32
CA ALA A 228 12.30 -9.23 -9.33
C ALA A 228 11.63 -7.85 -9.14
N PRO A 229 10.98 -7.29 -10.18
CA PRO A 229 10.31 -6.01 -10.06
C PRO A 229 9.15 -6.08 -9.08
N ASN A 230 8.83 -4.94 -8.50
CA ASN A 230 7.86 -4.89 -7.43
C ASN A 230 7.14 -3.55 -7.36
N ILE A 231 5.83 -3.59 -7.11
CA ILE A 231 5.04 -2.47 -6.63
C ILE A 231 4.50 -2.86 -5.26
N TRP A 232 4.86 -2.10 -4.23
CA TRP A 232 4.35 -2.34 -2.88
C TRP A 232 3.98 -1.05 -2.17
N LEU A 233 3.14 -1.18 -1.15
CA LEU A 233 2.69 -0.11 -0.28
C LEU A 233 3.16 -0.40 1.13
N SER A 234 3.71 0.61 1.80
CA SER A 234 4.07 0.52 3.22
C SER A 234 3.61 1.77 3.96
N SER A 235 3.61 1.74 5.30
CA SER A 235 3.41 2.96 6.08
C SER A 235 4.39 4.03 5.61
N ASP A 236 3.88 5.23 5.35
CA ASP A 236 4.69 6.35 4.87
C ASP A 236 5.80 6.78 5.86
N SER A 237 5.71 6.33 7.11
CA SER A 237 6.71 6.55 8.16
C SER A 237 7.97 5.71 7.97
N GLN A 238 7.84 4.49 7.45
CA GLN A 238 8.94 3.54 7.35
C GLN A 238 10.12 4.11 6.55
N PRO A 239 9.95 4.63 5.33
CA PRO A 239 11.07 5.05 4.51
C PRO A 239 11.74 6.31 5.05
N ARG A 240 11.02 7.12 5.84
CA ARG A 240 11.56 8.32 6.49
C ARG A 240 12.57 8.02 7.61
N VAL A 241 12.62 6.77 8.08
CA VAL A 241 13.48 6.34 9.20
C VAL A 241 14.62 5.43 8.75
N THR A 242 14.33 4.38 7.99
CA THR A 242 15.35 3.42 7.52
C THR A 242 15.13 3.06 6.05
N SER A 243 16.21 2.69 5.36
CA SER A 243 16.13 2.19 3.98
C SER A 243 15.79 0.71 3.88
N GLU A 244 16.07 -0.09 4.92
CA GLU A 244 15.86 -1.56 4.87
C GLU A 244 15.80 -2.20 6.26
N SER A 245 15.33 -3.45 6.31
CA SER A 245 15.14 -4.28 7.50
C SER A 245 16.42 -4.84 8.15
N ASP A 246 17.55 -4.85 7.43
CA ASP A 246 18.85 -5.37 7.91
C ASP A 246 19.52 -4.46 8.94
N TYR A 247 19.02 -3.23 9.09
CA TYR A 247 19.53 -2.24 10.02
C TYR A 247 18.58 -2.11 11.21
N GLN A 248 19.00 -2.60 12.38
CA GLN A 248 18.28 -2.45 13.65
C GLN A 248 16.76 -2.63 13.49
N GLY A 249 16.28 -3.85 13.22
CA GLY A 249 14.87 -4.12 12.85
C GLY A 249 13.80 -3.44 13.72
N TYR A 250 14.09 -3.14 15.00
CA TYR A 250 13.20 -2.35 15.87
C TYR A 250 12.95 -0.90 15.40
N CYS A 251 13.77 -0.34 14.50
CA CYS A 251 13.64 0.98 13.90
C CYS A 251 12.81 0.98 12.61
N SER A 252 12.34 -0.18 12.16
CA SER A 252 11.30 -0.26 11.14
C SER A 252 9.94 -0.49 11.81
N CYS A 253 8.95 0.35 11.47
CA CYS A 253 7.60 0.20 12.03
C CYS A 253 6.93 -1.11 11.60
N VAL A 254 7.43 -1.79 10.56
CA VAL A 254 6.80 -3.03 10.10
C VAL A 254 6.88 -4.09 11.18
N PHE A 255 8.01 -4.22 11.86
CA PHE A 255 8.15 -5.12 13.01
C PHE A 255 7.28 -4.70 14.22
N GLN A 256 6.83 -3.44 14.24
CA GLN A 256 5.89 -2.92 15.24
C GLN A 256 4.42 -3.06 14.80
N GLY A 257 4.17 -3.43 13.54
CA GLY A 257 2.85 -3.77 13.02
C GLY A 257 2.21 -2.76 12.07
N CYS A 258 2.95 -1.77 11.56
CA CYS A 258 2.43 -0.84 10.56
C CYS A 258 2.14 -1.50 9.19
N GLY A 259 2.64 -2.72 8.99
CA GLY A 259 2.32 -3.59 7.86
C GLY A 259 2.90 -3.14 6.51
N GLU A 260 2.82 -4.03 5.52
CA GLU A 260 3.22 -3.80 4.14
C GLU A 260 2.29 -4.59 3.20
N ILE A 261 2.01 -4.07 2.00
CA ILE A 261 1.24 -4.78 0.98
C ILE A 261 2.07 -4.86 -0.29
N GLN A 262 2.39 -6.08 -0.68
CA GLN A 262 2.95 -6.40 -1.99
C GLN A 262 1.79 -6.42 -2.99
N VAL A 263 1.68 -5.37 -3.81
CA VAL A 263 0.60 -5.25 -4.79
C VAL A 263 0.90 -6.13 -5.99
N PHE A 264 2.04 -5.88 -6.63
CA PHE A 264 2.53 -6.66 -7.76
C PHE A 264 3.98 -7.05 -7.53
N SER A 265 4.21 -8.12 -6.76
CA SER A 265 5.54 -8.70 -6.55
C SER A 265 5.81 -9.76 -7.61
N ALA A 266 6.75 -9.50 -8.50
CA ALA A 266 7.02 -10.36 -9.64
C ALA A 266 8.23 -11.27 -9.44
N ASN A 267 8.13 -12.47 -9.99
CA ASN A 267 9.27 -13.31 -10.35
C ASN A 267 9.48 -13.26 -11.88
N ALA A 268 10.22 -14.20 -12.45
CA ALA A 268 10.51 -14.22 -13.89
C ALA A 268 9.28 -14.16 -14.81
N THR A 269 8.14 -14.73 -14.43
CA THR A 269 6.96 -14.84 -15.32
C THR A 269 5.62 -14.49 -14.68
N LYS A 270 5.56 -14.46 -13.34
CA LYS A 270 4.32 -14.24 -12.59
C LYS A 270 4.45 -13.07 -11.64
N MET A 271 3.31 -12.48 -11.28
CA MET A 271 3.18 -11.49 -10.22
C MET A 271 2.16 -11.99 -9.20
N ASN A 272 2.43 -11.76 -7.92
CA ASN A 272 1.51 -12.11 -6.84
C ASN A 272 1.20 -10.88 -6.01
N SER A 273 0.10 -10.96 -5.26
CA SER A 273 -0.22 -10.01 -4.20
C SER A 273 -0.14 -10.69 -2.83
N SER A 274 0.43 -10.00 -1.84
CA SER A 274 0.49 -10.47 -0.46
C SER A 274 0.43 -9.30 0.50
N ILE A 275 -0.02 -9.58 1.72
CA ILE A 275 -0.06 -8.61 2.80
C ILE A 275 0.90 -9.09 3.88
N ALA A 276 1.74 -8.24 4.45
CA ALA A 276 2.45 -8.51 5.69
C ALA A 276 1.85 -7.65 6.79
N THR A 277 1.28 -8.29 7.81
CA THR A 277 0.78 -7.57 8.98
C THR A 277 0.79 -8.48 10.20
N LEU A 278 0.76 -7.90 11.41
CA LEU A 278 0.71 -8.70 12.64
C LEU A 278 -0.62 -9.43 12.80
N GLN A 279 -1.66 -9.09 12.04
CA GLN A 279 -2.89 -9.88 11.92
C GLN A 279 -2.59 -11.33 11.50
N GLY A 280 -1.62 -11.56 10.60
CA GLY A 280 -1.18 -12.91 10.20
C GLY A 280 -0.48 -13.68 11.30
N LEU A 281 0.03 -12.98 12.32
CA LEU A 281 0.66 -13.53 13.51
C LEU A 281 -0.28 -13.55 14.73
N ASN A 282 -1.60 -13.38 14.54
CA ASN A 282 -2.57 -13.23 15.64
C ASN A 282 -2.19 -12.12 16.65
N GLY A 283 -1.54 -11.05 16.18
CA GLY A 283 -1.13 -9.92 17.02
C GLY A 283 0.11 -10.17 17.88
N THR A 284 0.94 -11.16 17.57
CA THR A 284 2.27 -11.28 18.21
C THR A 284 3.32 -10.52 17.41
N SER A 285 4.22 -9.81 18.11
CA SER A 285 5.39 -9.18 17.49
C SER A 285 6.27 -10.22 16.81
N SER A 286 6.97 -9.82 15.75
CA SER A 286 7.94 -10.68 15.06
C SER A 286 9.34 -10.12 15.17
N ASP A 287 10.31 -11.02 15.39
CA ASP A 287 11.74 -10.73 15.25
C ASP A 287 12.23 -10.96 13.80
N ASN A 288 11.37 -11.48 12.92
CA ASN A 288 11.69 -11.81 11.53
C ASN A 288 10.59 -11.32 10.57
N PHE A 289 10.97 -10.50 9.60
CA PHE A 289 10.05 -9.95 8.60
C PHE A 289 9.31 -11.04 7.81
N TYR A 290 9.98 -12.14 7.45
CA TYR A 290 9.38 -13.21 6.66
C TYR A 290 8.23 -13.95 7.37
N SER A 291 8.24 -14.02 8.71
CA SER A 291 7.13 -14.65 9.42
C SER A 291 5.85 -13.80 9.34
N MET A 292 5.96 -12.49 9.14
CA MET A 292 4.80 -11.62 8.91
C MET A 292 4.11 -11.89 7.57
N PHE A 293 4.80 -12.48 6.61
CA PHE A 293 4.19 -12.99 5.36
C PHE A 293 3.64 -14.41 5.50
N SER A 294 4.03 -15.14 6.56
CA SER A 294 3.61 -16.53 6.72
C SER A 294 2.08 -16.59 6.82
N ASN A 295 1.46 -17.33 5.90
CA ASN A 295 0.00 -17.44 5.73
C ASN A 295 -0.73 -16.20 5.19
N MET A 296 -0.03 -15.21 4.63
CA MET A 296 -0.64 -13.96 4.14
C MET A 296 -0.47 -13.69 2.65
N TYR A 297 -0.03 -14.70 1.90
CA TYR A 297 -0.09 -14.67 0.43
C TYR A 297 -1.55 -14.71 -0.02
N GLY A 298 -1.87 -13.87 -1.00
CA GLY A 298 -3.08 -14.05 -1.80
C GLY A 298 -3.01 -15.40 -2.51
N HIS A 299 -4.15 -15.97 -2.81
CA HIS A 299 -4.22 -17.14 -3.67
C HIS A 299 -4.18 -16.67 -5.12
N GLY A 300 -3.57 -17.46 -6.02
CA GLY A 300 -3.47 -17.10 -7.43
C GLY A 300 -2.32 -16.15 -7.82
N SER A 301 -2.16 -15.92 -9.13
CA SER A 301 -1.06 -15.12 -9.69
C SER A 301 -1.44 -14.44 -11.00
N PHE A 302 -0.95 -13.23 -11.23
CA PHE A 302 -1.02 -12.56 -12.53
C PHE A 302 0.13 -13.00 -13.43
N ASP A 303 -0.06 -12.95 -14.74
CA ASP A 303 1.05 -13.01 -15.69
C ASP A 303 1.84 -11.70 -15.68
N ARG A 304 3.17 -11.79 -15.60
CA ARG A 304 4.05 -10.61 -15.65
C ARG A 304 3.94 -9.95 -17.03
N PRO A 305 3.70 -8.63 -17.12
CA PRO A 305 3.60 -7.92 -18.40
C PRO A 305 5.00 -7.62 -18.96
N ILE A 306 5.69 -8.65 -19.47
CA ILE A 306 7.09 -8.55 -19.94
C ILE A 306 7.19 -7.74 -21.24
N ASN A 307 6.34 -8.04 -22.22
CA ASN A 307 6.35 -7.43 -23.56
C ASN A 307 5.05 -6.68 -23.87
N THR A 308 4.31 -6.31 -22.82
CA THR A 308 3.03 -5.60 -22.90
C THR A 308 2.94 -4.65 -21.72
N THR A 309 1.97 -3.75 -21.78
CA THR A 309 1.53 -2.96 -20.64
C THR A 309 0.33 -3.64 -19.98
N ALA A 310 0.23 -3.54 -18.66
CA ALA A 310 -0.94 -3.88 -17.88
C ALA A 310 -1.49 -2.63 -17.20
N THR A 311 -2.80 -2.61 -16.99
CA THR A 311 -3.47 -1.56 -16.23
C THR A 311 -4.26 -2.20 -15.10
N GLY A 312 -4.14 -1.65 -13.91
CA GLY A 312 -4.73 -2.26 -12.73
C GLY A 312 -4.30 -1.55 -11.47
N GLY A 313 -4.47 -2.19 -10.32
CA GLY A 313 -4.10 -1.60 -9.07
C GLY A 313 -4.61 -2.34 -7.86
N ILE A 314 -4.77 -1.59 -6.78
CA ILE A 314 -5.28 -2.09 -5.50
C ILE A 314 -6.34 -1.16 -4.97
N LEU A 315 -7.48 -1.74 -4.57
CA LEU A 315 -8.63 -1.05 -4.00
C LEU A 315 -8.84 -1.52 -2.56
N PHE A 316 -9.10 -0.56 -1.68
CA PHE A 316 -9.47 -0.73 -0.28
C PHE A 316 -10.91 -0.24 -0.14
N ASP A 317 -11.84 -1.15 0.13
CA ASP A 317 -13.25 -0.78 0.31
C ASP A 317 -13.52 -0.33 1.76
N SER A 318 -14.76 0.04 2.06
CA SER A 318 -15.19 0.47 3.39
C SER A 318 -15.49 -0.68 4.36
N GLU A 319 -15.47 -1.93 3.89
CA GLU A 319 -15.90 -3.13 4.62
C GLU A 319 -14.73 -4.05 5.01
N GLY A 320 -13.49 -3.68 4.67
CA GLY A 320 -12.29 -4.45 5.00
C GLY A 320 -11.93 -5.46 3.93
N ASN A 321 -12.41 -5.25 2.70
CA ASN A 321 -11.94 -5.96 1.53
C ASN A 321 -10.85 -5.16 0.83
N ILE A 322 -9.78 -5.86 0.47
CA ILE A 322 -8.70 -5.34 -0.35
C ILE A 322 -8.63 -6.20 -1.61
N VAL A 323 -8.68 -5.55 -2.77
CA VAL A 323 -8.64 -6.23 -4.07
C VAL A 323 -7.48 -5.71 -4.88
N THR A 324 -6.52 -6.58 -5.18
CA THR A 324 -5.53 -6.32 -6.22
C THR A 324 -6.08 -6.83 -7.54
N PHE A 325 -6.03 -6.04 -8.61
CA PHE A 325 -6.64 -6.40 -9.90
C PHE A 325 -5.88 -5.89 -11.11
N ILE A 326 -6.08 -6.54 -12.25
CA ILE A 326 -5.64 -6.10 -13.58
C ILE A 326 -6.86 -6.13 -14.50
N SER A 327 -7.12 -5.02 -15.19
CA SER A 327 -8.18 -4.89 -16.20
C SER A 327 -7.82 -3.83 -17.22
N SER A 328 -8.09 -4.09 -18.51
CA SER A 328 -7.96 -3.10 -19.58
C SER A 328 -9.05 -2.03 -19.56
N ASP A 329 -10.13 -2.26 -18.80
CA ASP A 329 -11.31 -1.39 -18.80
C ASP A 329 -11.21 -0.23 -17.80
N ILE A 330 -10.18 -0.25 -16.93
CA ILE A 330 -9.96 0.83 -15.96
C ILE A 330 -9.34 2.05 -16.64
N THR A 331 -9.83 3.23 -16.31
CA THR A 331 -9.35 4.52 -16.82
C THR A 331 -8.69 5.34 -15.71
N PHE A 332 -8.02 6.41 -16.12
CA PHE A 332 -7.43 7.41 -15.22
C PHE A 332 -8.21 8.71 -15.39
N ASP A 333 -9.52 8.68 -15.19
CA ASP A 333 -10.35 9.89 -15.24
C ASP A 333 -10.29 10.64 -13.90
N GLU A 334 -10.79 11.87 -13.85
CA GLU A 334 -10.79 12.65 -12.60
C GLU A 334 -11.78 12.09 -11.57
N GLU A 335 -12.91 11.56 -12.04
CA GLU A 335 -13.88 10.83 -11.26
C GLU A 335 -14.16 9.47 -11.90
N LEU A 336 -14.26 8.41 -11.07
CA LEU A 336 -14.73 7.09 -11.50
C LEU A 336 -15.99 6.75 -10.74
N THR A 337 -17.05 6.35 -11.43
CA THR A 337 -18.33 6.03 -10.76
C THR A 337 -18.21 4.73 -9.97
N ALA A 338 -18.93 4.62 -8.85
CA ALA A 338 -18.97 3.37 -8.10
C ALA A 338 -19.45 2.19 -8.97
N SER A 339 -20.44 2.44 -9.83
CA SER A 339 -20.98 1.46 -10.76
C SER A 339 -19.97 0.97 -11.80
N SER A 340 -19.08 1.83 -12.30
CA SER A 340 -18.06 1.41 -13.27
C SER A 340 -17.00 0.54 -12.61
N ILE A 341 -16.55 0.90 -11.41
CA ILE A 341 -15.59 0.09 -10.65
C ILE A 341 -16.16 -1.27 -10.30
N ASN A 342 -17.40 -1.34 -9.78
CA ASN A 342 -18.06 -2.62 -9.50
C ASN A 342 -18.23 -3.47 -10.76
N ALA A 343 -18.63 -2.87 -11.90
CA ALA A 343 -18.72 -3.58 -13.16
C ALA A 343 -17.37 -4.16 -13.61
N ILE A 344 -16.28 -3.38 -13.50
CA ILE A 344 -14.91 -3.84 -13.81
C ILE A 344 -14.55 -5.04 -12.93
N LEU A 345 -14.74 -4.93 -11.61
CA LEU A 345 -14.41 -6.00 -10.66
C LEU A 345 -15.28 -7.25 -10.84
N ALA A 346 -16.53 -7.11 -11.28
CA ALA A 346 -17.42 -8.24 -11.56
C ALA A 346 -17.08 -8.96 -12.87
N ASN A 347 -16.52 -8.25 -13.86
CA ASN A 347 -16.23 -8.79 -15.19
C ASN A 347 -14.87 -9.48 -15.31
N ILE A 348 -13.96 -9.26 -14.36
CA ILE A 348 -12.65 -9.92 -14.33
C ILE A 348 -12.68 -11.20 -13.48
N PRO A 349 -11.94 -12.25 -13.86
CA PRO A 349 -11.93 -13.51 -13.13
C PRO A 349 -11.26 -13.36 -11.76
N GLU A 350 -11.81 -14.04 -10.74
CA GLU A 350 -11.08 -14.27 -9.49
C GLU A 350 -9.91 -15.22 -9.75
N LEU A 351 -8.71 -14.81 -9.36
CA LEU A 351 -7.50 -15.62 -9.41
C LEU A 351 -7.31 -16.22 -8.02
N GLY A 352 -7.58 -17.51 -7.86
CA GLY A 352 -7.52 -18.20 -6.59
C GLY A 352 -8.75 -17.97 -5.70
N ALA A 353 -8.65 -18.41 -4.45
CA ALA A 353 -9.70 -18.18 -3.46
C ALA A 353 -9.49 -16.85 -2.72
N THR A 354 -10.58 -16.19 -2.34
CA THR A 354 -10.49 -15.03 -1.45
C THR A 354 -9.78 -15.40 -0.14
N LYS A 355 -8.74 -14.62 0.19
CA LYS A 355 -8.00 -14.78 1.43
C LYS A 355 -8.73 -14.08 2.58
N GLN A 356 -9.36 -14.87 3.43
CA GLN A 356 -9.99 -14.39 4.65
C GLN A 356 -8.94 -14.21 5.76
N LEU A 357 -8.79 -12.98 6.26
CA LEU A 357 -7.96 -12.68 7.43
C LEU A 357 -8.77 -12.85 8.71
N LYS A 358 -8.15 -13.43 9.74
CA LYS A 358 -8.80 -13.57 11.05
C LYS A 358 -8.83 -12.21 11.75
N ALA A 359 -9.93 -11.89 12.42
CA ALA A 359 -9.99 -10.73 13.28
C ALA A 359 -8.86 -10.77 14.31
N GLY A 360 -7.97 -9.78 14.30
CA GLY A 360 -7.02 -9.56 15.37
C GLY A 360 -7.71 -8.78 16.48
N VAL A 361 -7.73 -9.31 17.70
CA VAL A 361 -8.27 -8.57 18.85
C VAL A 361 -7.20 -8.56 19.94
N LYS A 362 -6.41 -7.49 20.02
CA LYS A 362 -5.88 -7.06 21.32
C LYS A 362 -6.85 -6.05 21.90
N SER A 363 -7.48 -6.41 23.02
CA SER A 363 -8.35 -5.51 23.77
C SER A 363 -7.51 -4.39 24.39
N ALA A 364 -7.96 -3.14 24.24
CA ALA A 364 -7.37 -2.02 24.98
C ALA A 364 -7.39 -2.28 26.49
N PRO A 365 -6.31 -1.93 27.23
CA PRO A 365 -6.35 -2.00 28.68
C PRO A 365 -7.48 -1.07 29.14
N THR A 366 -8.45 -1.66 29.85
CA THR A 366 -9.56 -0.93 30.46
C THR A 366 -8.96 -0.06 31.57
N SER A 367 -8.71 1.22 31.29
CA SER A 367 -8.31 2.16 32.32
C SER A 367 -9.50 2.43 33.24
N THR A 368 -9.65 1.61 34.28
CA THR A 368 -10.48 1.93 35.44
C THR A 368 -9.73 2.95 36.29
N ALA A 369 -9.85 4.24 35.95
CA ALA A 369 -9.53 5.34 36.86
C ALA A 369 -10.39 6.56 36.56
N SER A 370 -11.39 6.76 37.43
CA SER A 370 -12.23 7.94 37.69
C SER A 370 -12.68 8.83 36.52
N ARG A 371 -14.01 8.89 36.38
CA ARG A 371 -14.80 9.88 35.62
C ARG A 371 -14.15 11.27 35.57
N ASN A 372 -13.69 11.64 34.39
CA ASN A 372 -14.00 12.92 33.77
C ASN A 372 -14.15 12.64 32.28
N SER A 373 -15.30 13.03 31.72
CA SER A 373 -15.67 12.86 30.33
C SER A 373 -14.66 13.54 29.41
N ALA A 374 -13.65 12.80 28.97
CA ALA A 374 -12.82 13.15 27.84
C ALA A 374 -13.48 12.53 26.61
N ASN A 375 -13.98 13.38 25.71
CA ASN A 375 -14.42 12.96 24.38
C ASN A 375 -13.25 12.25 23.70
N LEU A 376 -13.41 10.96 23.43
CA LEU A 376 -12.54 10.17 22.57
C LEU A 376 -12.76 10.64 21.13
N THR A 377 -11.99 11.63 20.71
CA THR A 377 -11.87 11.99 19.29
C THR A 377 -11.00 10.95 18.58
N PRO A 378 -11.41 10.42 17.42
CA PRO A 378 -10.55 9.60 16.58
C PRO A 378 -9.25 10.34 16.27
N SER A 379 -8.12 9.67 16.41
CA SER A 379 -6.82 10.28 16.14
C SER A 379 -6.68 10.62 14.65
N LYS A 380 -6.39 11.90 14.40
CA LYS A 380 -5.68 12.45 13.24
C LYS A 380 -6.33 12.24 11.85
N VAL A 381 -7.57 12.69 11.71
CA VAL A 381 -7.95 13.43 10.49
C VAL A 381 -8.06 14.88 10.91
N ASN A 382 -7.17 15.73 10.41
CA ASN A 382 -7.23 17.16 10.69
C ASN A 382 -8.40 17.72 9.87
N ASP A 383 -9.56 17.96 10.50
CA ASP A 383 -10.80 18.45 9.87
C ASP A 383 -10.59 19.67 8.95
N TRP A 384 -9.49 20.39 9.14
CA TRP A 384 -8.98 21.45 8.28
C TRP A 384 -8.84 21.06 6.80
N MET A 385 -8.54 19.81 6.47
CA MET A 385 -8.42 19.37 5.08
C MET A 385 -9.78 19.33 4.37
N TYR A 386 -10.84 18.87 5.04
CA TYR A 386 -12.19 18.91 4.46
C TYR A 386 -12.67 20.34 4.26
N ILE A 387 -12.36 21.25 5.18
CA ILE A 387 -12.70 22.68 5.07
C ILE A 387 -11.95 23.33 3.90
N PHE A 388 -10.67 22.98 3.68
CA PHE A 388 -9.90 23.53 2.56
C PHE A 388 -10.40 23.02 1.20
N THR A 389 -10.74 21.74 1.09
CA THR A 389 -11.28 21.17 -0.16
C THR A 389 -12.66 21.71 -0.50
N ILE A 390 -13.50 22.00 0.50
CA ILE A 390 -14.80 22.67 0.31
C ILE A 390 -14.60 24.15 -0.10
N ALA A 391 -13.61 24.83 0.47
CA ALA A 391 -13.32 26.22 0.13
C ALA A 391 -12.79 26.38 -1.31
N THR A 392 -11.94 25.48 -1.79
CA THR A 392 -11.40 25.53 -3.16
C THR A 392 -12.42 25.16 -4.23
N THR A 393 -13.33 24.22 -3.93
CA THR A 393 -14.46 23.87 -4.82
C THR A 393 -15.50 24.99 -4.89
N LEU A 394 -15.81 25.66 -3.77
CA LEU A 394 -16.68 26.84 -3.76
C LEU A 394 -16.05 28.04 -4.50
N LEU A 395 -14.73 28.25 -4.39
CA LEU A 395 -14.04 29.31 -5.12
C LEU A 395 -14.02 29.07 -6.63
N HIS A 396 -13.88 27.81 -7.09
CA HIS A 396 -13.99 27.48 -8.51
C HIS A 396 -15.40 27.72 -9.07
N TYR A 397 -16.44 27.52 -8.26
CA TYR A 397 -17.83 27.77 -8.65
C TYR A 397 -18.21 29.26 -8.68
N ILE A 398 -17.45 30.12 -7.99
CA ILE A 398 -17.66 31.58 -7.97
C ILE A 398 -16.80 32.28 -9.04
N MET A 399 -15.78 31.60 -9.58
CA MET A 399 -14.87 32.16 -10.59
C MET A 399 -15.18 31.72 -12.03
N TRP A 400 -16.33 31.08 -12.27
CA TRP A 400 -16.86 30.79 -13.61
C TRP A 400 -18.35 31.17 -13.73
#